data_AF-A0A6J6VK07-F1
#
_entry.id   AF-A0A6J6VK07-F1
#
_cell.length_a   1.000
_cell.length_b   1.000
_cell.length_c   1.000
_cell.angle_alpha   90.00
_cell.angle_beta   90.00
_cell.angle_gamma   90.00
#
_symmetry.space_group_name_H-M   'P 1'
#
loop_
_entity.id
_entity.type
_entity.pdbx_description
1 polymer ?
#
loop_
_entity_poly.entity_id
_entity_poly.type
_entity_poly.pdbx_seq_one_letter_code
_entity_poly.pdbx_strand_id
1 'polypeptide(L)'
;MDSWKVAGRAGKADEDKLWKRFKAAQDAFFSAKEADFARREESFTANLAIKEALLIEAEALLPISKLSDAKRGLRAVQEKWEKAGQLPRNVKDKFDGRLRAVEKTIREADQEDAQRTDPIARKRAEESVAKLAEAVAGYVKQEAKAAAAGDAKKEKDAREAADARRLWLAEAEKSLAQYK
;
A
#
# COMPACT_ATOMS: atom_id res chain seq x y z
N MET A 1 24.67 -45.72 -20.44
CA MET A 1 25.39 -45.02 -19.33
C MET A 1 26.07 -45.98 -18.36
N ASP A 2 26.09 -47.30 -18.60
CA ASP A 2 26.66 -48.30 -17.66
C ASP A 2 28.09 -48.77 -18.01
N SER A 3 28.70 -48.23 -19.05
CA SER A 3 30.02 -48.66 -19.54
C SER A 3 31.14 -48.53 -18.50
N TRP A 4 31.04 -47.59 -17.55
CA TRP A 4 32.00 -47.43 -16.47
C TRP A 4 31.92 -48.54 -15.41
N LYS A 5 30.77 -49.23 -15.29
CA LYS A 5 30.57 -50.34 -14.33
C LYS A 5 31.24 -51.64 -14.79
N VAL A 6 31.49 -51.77 -16.09
CA VAL A 6 32.12 -52.95 -16.72
C VAL A 6 33.63 -52.72 -16.94
N ALA A 7 34.12 -51.50 -16.75
CA ALA A 7 35.54 -51.18 -16.80
C ALA A 7 36.27 -51.82 -15.61
N GLY A 8 37.31 -52.62 -15.89
CA GLY A 8 38.19 -53.19 -14.86
C GLY A 8 39.04 -52.12 -14.16
N ARG A 9 39.76 -52.51 -13.10
CA ARG A 9 40.70 -51.59 -12.43
C ARG A 9 41.75 -51.09 -13.42
N ALA A 10 42.01 -49.78 -13.39
CA ALA A 10 43.18 -49.23 -14.04
C ALA A 10 44.43 -49.58 -13.22
N GLY A 11 45.61 -49.58 -13.84
CA GLY A 11 46.85 -49.74 -13.07
C GLY A 11 46.98 -48.62 -12.03
N LYS A 12 47.61 -48.88 -10.88
CA LYS A 12 47.74 -47.91 -9.78
C LYS A 12 48.20 -46.52 -10.23
N ALA A 13 49.13 -46.46 -11.19
CA ALA A 13 49.62 -45.20 -11.74
C ALA A 13 48.54 -44.38 -12.50
N ASP A 14 47.66 -45.05 -13.23
CA ASP A 14 46.55 -44.43 -13.94
C ASP A 14 45.44 -44.01 -12.97
N GLU A 15 45.16 -44.81 -11.94
CA GLU A 15 44.25 -44.44 -10.85
C GLU A 15 44.74 -43.20 -10.12
N ASP A 16 46.02 -43.12 -9.77
CA ASP A 16 46.64 -41.95 -9.13
C ASP A 16 46.56 -40.71 -10.04
N LYS A 17 46.77 -40.87 -11.36
CA LYS A 17 46.67 -39.78 -12.34
C LYS A 17 45.22 -39.28 -12.48
N LEU A 18 44.25 -40.19 -12.54
CA LEU A 18 42.82 -39.86 -12.60
C LEU A 18 42.37 -39.18 -11.30
N TRP A 19 42.82 -39.68 -10.15
CA TRP A 19 42.54 -39.10 -8.85
C TRP A 19 43.10 -37.69 -8.71
N LYS A 20 44.36 -37.46 -9.10
CA LYS A 20 44.97 -36.13 -9.10
C LYS A 20 44.20 -35.15 -10.00
N ARG A 21 43.78 -35.58 -11.18
CA ARG A 21 42.97 -34.76 -12.11
C ARG A 21 41.61 -34.42 -11.51
N PHE A 22 40.94 -35.39 -10.90
CA PHE A 22 39.66 -35.18 -10.23
C PHE A 22 39.79 -34.22 -9.06
N LYS A 23 40.79 -34.43 -8.20
CA LYS A 23 41.10 -33.54 -7.07
C LYS A 23 41.39 -32.12 -7.51
N ALA A 24 42.24 -31.92 -8.52
CA ALA A 24 42.51 -30.60 -9.06
C ALA A 24 41.24 -29.91 -9.59
N ALA A 25 40.36 -30.63 -10.29
CA ALA A 25 39.09 -30.08 -10.76
C ALA A 25 38.13 -29.75 -9.59
N GLN A 26 38.08 -30.60 -8.57
CA GLN A 26 37.28 -30.38 -7.37
C GLN A 26 37.77 -29.12 -6.63
N ASP A 27 39.07 -29.01 -6.39
CA ASP A 27 39.66 -27.90 -5.64
C ASP A 27 39.46 -26.57 -6.39
N ALA A 28 39.60 -26.56 -7.72
CA ALA A 28 39.28 -25.39 -8.55
C ALA A 28 37.80 -24.98 -8.46
N PHE A 29 36.88 -25.94 -8.51
CA PHE A 29 35.44 -25.67 -8.38
C PHE A 29 35.08 -25.07 -7.01
N PHE A 30 35.54 -25.69 -5.92
CA PHE A 30 35.22 -25.22 -4.57
C PHE A 30 35.86 -23.87 -4.26
N SER A 31 37.10 -23.63 -4.71
CA SER A 31 37.74 -22.31 -4.58
C SER A 31 36.94 -21.21 -5.32
N ALA A 32 36.50 -21.48 -6.55
CA ALA A 32 35.66 -20.54 -7.30
C ALA A 32 34.31 -20.30 -6.61
N LYS A 33 33.69 -21.35 -6.06
CA LYS A 33 32.42 -21.26 -5.32
C LYS A 33 32.56 -20.44 -4.03
N GLU A 34 33.62 -20.68 -3.26
CA GLU A 34 33.90 -19.92 -2.04
C GLU A 34 34.15 -18.43 -2.34
N ALA A 35 34.90 -18.14 -3.40
CA ALA A 35 35.14 -16.77 -3.83
C ALA A 35 33.84 -16.06 -4.28
N ASP A 36 32.94 -16.76 -4.99
CA ASP A 36 31.62 -16.21 -5.35
C ASP A 36 30.75 -15.94 -4.12
N PHE A 37 30.75 -16.87 -3.14
CA PHE A 37 30.01 -16.68 -1.89
C PHE A 37 30.55 -15.52 -1.06
N ALA A 38 31.88 -15.39 -0.92
CA ALA A 38 32.50 -14.28 -0.23
C ALA A 38 32.10 -12.93 -0.86
N ARG A 39 32.14 -12.84 -2.20
CA ARG A 39 31.73 -11.63 -2.93
C ARG A 39 30.25 -11.27 -2.72
N ARG A 40 29.37 -12.27 -2.70
CA ARG A 40 27.94 -12.07 -2.44
C ARG A 40 27.69 -11.61 -1.01
N GLU A 41 28.38 -12.20 -0.04
CA GLU A 41 28.22 -11.86 1.37
C GLU A 41 28.68 -10.42 1.66
N GLU A 42 29.79 -9.99 1.05
CA GLU A 42 30.25 -8.60 1.12
C GLU A 42 29.21 -7.64 0.52
N SER A 43 28.67 -7.98 -0.66
CA SER A 43 27.60 -7.20 -1.30
C SER A 43 26.34 -7.14 -0.43
N PHE A 44 25.94 -8.25 0.18
CA PHE A 44 24.78 -8.31 1.06
C PHE A 44 24.94 -7.47 2.32
N THR A 45 26.14 -7.47 2.91
CA THR A 45 26.44 -6.65 4.09
C THR A 45 26.35 -5.16 3.77
N ALA A 46 26.91 -4.73 2.63
CA ALA A 46 26.80 -3.35 2.18
C ALA A 46 25.33 -2.95 1.89
N ASN A 47 24.59 -3.80 1.18
CA ASN A 47 23.19 -3.57 0.85
C ASN A 47 22.30 -3.50 2.10
N LEU A 48 22.60 -4.31 3.12
CA LEU A 48 21.86 -4.34 4.39
C LEU A 48 21.92 -3.00 5.10
N ALA A 49 23.12 -2.42 5.24
CA ALA A 49 23.31 -1.12 5.88
C ALA A 49 22.55 0.00 5.13
N ILE A 50 22.60 -0.02 3.79
CA ILE A 50 21.86 0.96 2.97
C ILE A 50 20.35 0.81 3.19
N LYS A 51 19.82 -0.42 3.08
CA LYS A 51 18.38 -0.65 3.24
C LYS A 51 17.89 -0.40 4.67
N GLU A 52 18.72 -0.57 5.67
CA GLU A 52 18.37 -0.22 7.05
C GLU A 52 18.20 1.30 7.21
N ALA A 53 19.14 2.09 6.67
CA ALA A 53 19.02 3.54 6.65
C ALA A 53 17.76 4.00 5.88
N LEU A 54 17.48 3.37 4.73
CA LEU A 54 16.28 3.65 3.94
C LEU A 54 14.98 3.32 4.69
N LEU A 55 14.96 2.27 5.51
CA LEU A 55 13.80 1.97 6.36
C LEU A 55 13.58 3.06 7.41
N ILE A 56 14.65 3.57 8.02
CA ILE A 56 14.55 4.68 8.97
C ILE A 56 14.00 5.93 8.26
N GLU A 57 14.50 6.24 7.06
CA GLU A 57 13.97 7.34 6.22
C GLU A 57 12.47 7.14 5.91
N ALA A 58 12.06 5.92 5.53
CA ALA A 58 10.66 5.61 5.23
C ALA A 58 9.76 5.71 6.46
N GLU A 59 10.19 5.15 7.60
CA GLU A 59 9.42 5.14 8.84
C GLU A 59 9.24 6.57 9.38
N ALA A 60 10.21 7.46 9.16
CA ALA A 60 10.11 8.88 9.51
C ALA A 60 9.10 9.67 8.66
N LEU A 61 8.59 9.11 7.56
CA LEU A 61 7.45 9.69 6.83
C LEU A 61 6.13 9.60 7.61
N LEU A 62 6.13 8.80 8.68
CA LEU A 62 5.01 8.63 9.59
C LEU A 62 5.32 9.30 10.95
N PRO A 63 4.32 9.92 11.60
CA PRO A 63 2.96 10.15 11.13
C PRO A 63 2.90 11.17 9.97
N ILE A 64 1.90 11.02 9.08
CA ILE A 64 1.77 11.84 7.86
C ILE A 64 1.32 13.25 8.24
N SER A 65 2.21 14.24 8.05
CA SER A 65 1.90 15.66 8.23
C SER A 65 1.39 16.31 6.94
N LYS A 66 2.07 16.07 5.83
CA LYS A 66 1.70 16.51 4.47
C LYS A 66 1.77 15.34 3.51
N LEU A 67 0.62 14.95 2.95
CA LEU A 67 0.50 13.77 2.09
C LEU A 67 1.37 13.87 0.83
N SER A 68 1.44 15.04 0.20
CA SER A 68 2.29 15.27 -0.98
C SER A 68 3.78 15.06 -0.70
N ASP A 69 4.24 15.51 0.47
CA ASP A 69 5.63 15.37 0.91
C ASP A 69 5.94 13.92 1.28
N ALA A 70 5.03 13.25 2.00
CA ALA A 70 5.15 11.82 2.32
C ALA A 70 5.23 10.96 1.05
N LYS A 71 4.38 11.21 0.05
CA LYS A 71 4.40 10.51 -1.25
C LYS A 71 5.71 10.74 -2.00
N ARG A 72 6.23 11.98 -2.00
CA ARG A 72 7.52 12.30 -2.64
C ARG A 72 8.69 11.61 -1.94
N GLY A 73 8.72 11.66 -0.61
CA GLY A 73 9.72 10.97 0.21
C GLY A 73 9.71 9.47 -0.02
N LEU A 74 8.51 8.85 -0.03
CA LEU A 74 8.36 7.43 -0.26
C LEU A 74 8.91 7.01 -1.65
N ARG A 75 8.59 7.77 -2.70
CA ARG A 75 9.12 7.49 -4.06
C ARG A 75 10.65 7.54 -4.10
N ALA A 76 11.24 8.53 -3.42
CA ALA A 76 12.70 8.64 -3.34
C ALA A 76 13.33 7.44 -2.60
N VAL A 77 12.71 6.99 -1.51
CA VAL A 77 13.15 5.78 -0.80
C VAL A 77 13.03 4.54 -1.69
N GLN A 78 11.91 4.35 -2.37
CA GLN A 78 11.70 3.22 -3.28
C GLN A 78 12.74 3.17 -4.41
N GLU A 79 13.05 4.33 -5.00
CA GLU A 79 14.08 4.40 -6.04
C GLU A 79 15.46 3.99 -5.50
N LYS A 80 15.84 4.48 -4.32
CA LYS A 80 17.09 4.08 -3.65
C LYS A 80 17.06 2.61 -3.23
N TRP A 81 15.90 2.07 -2.85
CA TRP A 81 15.72 0.69 -2.41
C TRP A 81 16.02 -0.32 -3.51
N GLU A 82 15.55 -0.04 -4.73
CA GLU A 82 15.80 -0.86 -5.92
C GLU A 82 17.28 -0.80 -6.32
N LYS A 83 17.91 0.38 -6.19
CA LYS A 83 19.34 0.58 -6.49
C LYS A 83 20.26 -0.08 -5.46
N ALA A 84 19.83 -0.22 -4.21
CA ALA A 84 20.61 -0.78 -3.12
C ALA A 84 20.83 -2.30 -3.22
N GLY A 85 20.34 -2.98 -4.26
CA GLY A 85 20.63 -4.40 -4.50
C GLY A 85 19.85 -5.37 -3.62
N GLN A 86 20.27 -6.65 -3.64
CA GLN A 86 19.56 -7.74 -2.96
C GLN A 86 20.04 -7.92 -1.52
N LEU A 87 19.14 -8.45 -0.69
CA LEU A 87 19.44 -8.93 0.67
C LEU A 87 19.43 -10.46 0.72
N PRO A 88 20.08 -11.06 1.73
CA PRO A 88 19.90 -12.47 2.06
C PRO A 88 18.42 -12.80 2.25
N ARG A 89 17.98 -13.96 1.74
CA ARG A 89 16.55 -14.35 1.76
C ARG A 89 15.94 -14.34 3.16
N ASN A 90 16.69 -14.76 4.17
CA ASN A 90 16.26 -14.78 5.58
C ASN A 90 16.01 -13.38 6.18
N VAL A 91 16.57 -12.32 5.60
CA VAL A 91 16.40 -10.94 6.09
C VAL A 91 15.48 -10.12 5.19
N LYS A 92 15.49 -10.42 3.89
CA LYS A 92 14.72 -9.72 2.86
C LYS A 92 13.25 -9.53 3.23
N ASP A 93 12.57 -10.59 3.64
CA ASP A 93 11.12 -10.54 3.89
C ASP A 93 10.75 -9.59 5.05
N LYS A 94 11.60 -9.52 6.07
CA LYS A 94 11.43 -8.60 7.20
C LYS A 94 11.57 -7.14 6.75
N PHE A 95 12.58 -6.85 5.95
CA PHE A 95 12.86 -5.51 5.44
C PHE A 95 11.75 -5.04 4.48
N ASP A 96 11.37 -5.89 3.53
CA ASP A 96 10.27 -5.60 2.60
C ASP A 96 8.93 -5.49 3.35
N GLY A 97 8.72 -6.25 4.42
CA GLY A 97 7.55 -6.13 5.28
C GLY A 97 7.43 -4.75 5.93
N ARG A 98 8.52 -4.22 6.46
CA ARG A 98 8.56 -2.88 7.08
C ARG A 98 8.28 -1.77 6.05
N LEU A 99 8.94 -1.83 4.89
CA LEU A 99 8.69 -0.85 3.82
C LEU A 99 7.23 -0.90 3.35
N ARG A 100 6.69 -2.11 3.13
CA ARG A 100 5.28 -2.29 2.73
C ARG A 100 4.28 -1.76 3.75
N ALA A 101 4.61 -1.80 5.05
CA ALA A 101 3.75 -1.22 6.07
C ALA A 101 3.64 0.30 5.90
N VAL A 102 4.77 0.99 5.70
CA VAL A 102 4.80 2.43 5.41
C VAL A 102 4.04 2.76 4.13
N GLU A 103 4.31 2.01 3.05
CA GLU A 103 3.61 2.16 1.76
C GLU A 103 2.11 2.01 1.90
N LYS A 104 1.65 1.03 2.68
CA LYS A 104 0.23 0.80 2.95
C LYS A 104 -0.40 2.01 3.63
N THR A 105 0.19 2.52 4.70
CA THR A 105 -0.34 3.68 5.43
C THR A 105 -0.43 4.93 4.54
N ILE A 106 0.60 5.20 3.73
CA ILE A 106 0.58 6.34 2.80
C ILE A 106 -0.48 6.14 1.70
N ARG A 107 -0.64 4.91 1.19
CA ARG A 107 -1.66 4.59 0.18
C ARG A 107 -3.07 4.76 0.71
N GLU A 108 -3.33 4.30 1.94
CA GLU A 108 -4.65 4.45 2.59
C GLU A 108 -4.98 5.93 2.79
N ALA A 109 -4.03 6.73 3.29
CA ALA A 109 -4.21 8.18 3.41
C ALA A 109 -4.47 8.88 2.06
N ASP A 110 -3.82 8.42 0.99
CA ASP A 110 -4.04 8.94 -0.37
C ASP A 110 -5.43 8.59 -0.92
N GLN A 111 -5.91 7.37 -0.63
CA GLN A 111 -7.25 6.94 -1.02
C GLN A 111 -8.33 7.72 -0.27
N GLU A 112 -8.14 7.95 1.03
CA GLU A 112 -9.06 8.76 1.83
C GLU A 112 -9.10 10.22 1.34
N ASP A 113 -7.95 10.82 1.04
CA ASP A 113 -7.90 12.19 0.50
C ASP A 113 -8.54 12.29 -0.88
N ALA A 114 -8.29 11.31 -1.76
CA ALA A 114 -8.93 11.23 -3.08
C ALA A 114 -10.47 11.08 -2.97
N GLN A 115 -10.97 10.27 -2.04
CA GLN A 115 -12.40 10.13 -1.80
C GLN A 115 -13.03 11.42 -1.27
N ARG A 116 -12.35 12.14 -0.39
CA ARG A 116 -12.85 13.41 0.18
C ARG A 116 -12.81 14.57 -0.80
N THR A 117 -11.90 14.53 -1.78
CA THR A 117 -11.73 15.57 -2.79
C THR A 117 -12.43 15.25 -4.12
N ASP A 118 -13.12 14.10 -4.22
CA ASP A 118 -13.81 13.69 -5.45
C ASP A 118 -14.90 14.73 -5.82
N PRO A 119 -14.70 15.48 -6.91
CA PRO A 119 -15.60 16.56 -7.28
C PRO A 119 -16.97 16.04 -7.75
N ILE A 120 -17.02 14.82 -8.30
CA ILE A 120 -18.26 14.22 -8.76
C ILE A 120 -19.07 13.74 -7.56
N ALA A 121 -18.42 13.08 -6.58
CA ALA A 121 -19.07 12.63 -5.36
C ALA A 121 -19.61 13.82 -4.54
N ARG A 122 -18.78 14.87 -4.38
CA ARG A 122 -19.19 16.12 -3.73
C ARG A 122 -20.37 16.76 -4.42
N LYS A 123 -20.33 16.93 -5.75
CA LYS A 123 -21.44 17.53 -6.50
C LYS A 123 -22.74 16.74 -6.35
N ARG A 124 -22.68 15.41 -6.37
CA ARG A 124 -23.87 14.57 -6.11
C ARG A 124 -24.42 14.75 -4.70
N ALA A 125 -23.54 14.90 -3.70
CA ALA A 125 -23.95 15.22 -2.33
C ALA A 125 -24.61 16.60 -2.25
N GLU A 126 -24.03 17.63 -2.91
CA GLU A 126 -24.62 18.97 -3.02
C GLU A 126 -26.01 18.95 -3.67
N GLU A 127 -26.16 18.22 -4.78
CA GLU A 127 -27.45 18.05 -5.46
C GLU A 127 -28.49 17.34 -4.57
N SER A 128 -28.05 16.39 -3.75
CA SER A 128 -28.94 15.66 -2.82
C SER A 128 -29.41 16.56 -1.68
N VAL A 129 -28.51 17.36 -1.11
CA VAL A 129 -28.82 18.39 -0.12
C VAL A 129 -29.80 19.41 -0.70
N ALA A 130 -29.56 19.91 -1.92
CA ALA A 130 -30.44 20.85 -2.60
C ALA A 130 -31.86 20.31 -2.78
N LYS A 131 -32.01 19.05 -3.23
CA LYS A 131 -33.33 18.41 -3.39
C LYS A 131 -34.07 18.24 -2.06
N LEU A 132 -33.35 17.88 -0.98
CA LEU A 132 -33.94 17.76 0.35
C LEU A 132 -34.37 19.13 0.89
N ALA A 133 -33.55 20.17 0.71
CA ALA A 133 -33.88 21.53 1.08
C ALA A 133 -35.13 22.05 0.34
N GLU A 134 -35.21 21.80 -0.97
CA GLU A 134 -36.40 22.14 -1.77
C GLU A 134 -37.65 21.40 -1.27
N ALA A 135 -37.53 20.11 -0.94
CA ALA A 135 -38.64 19.34 -0.38
C ALA A 135 -39.10 19.91 0.97
N VAL A 136 -38.17 20.22 1.88
CA VAL A 136 -38.49 20.86 3.17
C VAL A 136 -39.21 22.19 2.94
N ALA A 137 -38.69 23.04 2.05
CA ALA A 137 -39.34 24.32 1.71
C ALA A 137 -40.75 24.12 1.15
N GLY A 138 -40.96 23.08 0.34
CA GLY A 138 -42.28 22.68 -0.16
C GLY A 138 -43.27 22.33 0.96
N TYR A 139 -42.86 21.50 1.92
CA TYR A 139 -43.72 21.14 3.06
C TYR A 139 -43.98 22.31 4.01
N VAL A 140 -42.97 23.14 4.28
CA VAL A 140 -43.15 24.38 5.07
C VAL A 140 -44.16 25.33 4.40
N LYS A 141 -44.13 25.43 3.06
CA LYS A 141 -45.12 26.20 2.32
C LYS A 141 -46.53 25.59 2.39
N GLN A 142 -46.64 24.26 2.43
CA GLN A 142 -47.93 23.57 2.62
C GLN A 142 -48.48 23.78 4.04
N GLU A 143 -47.62 23.70 5.06
CA GLU A 143 -47.94 24.01 6.46
C GLU A 143 -48.49 25.43 6.59
N ALA A 144 -47.79 26.43 6.06
CA ALA A 144 -48.23 27.82 6.10
C ALA A 144 -49.57 28.05 5.37
N LYS A 145 -49.79 27.39 4.24
CA LYS A 145 -51.06 27.46 3.50
C LYS A 145 -52.21 26.80 4.28
N ALA A 146 -51.95 25.65 4.92
CA ALA A 146 -52.96 24.95 5.71
C ALA A 146 -53.34 25.74 6.97
N ALA A 147 -52.35 26.36 7.64
CA ALA A 147 -52.57 27.26 8.77
C ALA A 147 -53.45 28.47 8.37
N ALA A 148 -53.14 29.10 7.22
CA ALA A 148 -53.94 30.22 6.70
C ALA A 148 -55.37 29.81 6.30
N ALA A 149 -55.58 28.55 5.93
CA ALA A 149 -56.89 27.99 5.61
C ALA A 149 -57.65 27.43 6.82
N GLY A 150 -57.04 27.40 8.02
CA GLY A 150 -57.64 26.81 9.23
C GLY A 150 -57.75 25.28 9.20
N ASP A 151 -57.02 24.60 8.32
CA ASP A 151 -57.04 23.13 8.19
C ASP A 151 -55.97 22.49 9.10
N ALA A 152 -56.32 22.34 10.38
CA ALA A 152 -55.41 21.86 11.43
C ALA A 152 -54.82 20.47 11.15
N LYS A 153 -55.54 19.60 10.44
CA LYS A 153 -55.04 18.28 10.08
C LYS A 153 -53.93 18.39 9.03
N LYS A 154 -54.17 19.12 7.94
CA LYS A 154 -53.16 19.32 6.90
C LYS A 154 -51.95 20.10 7.38
N GLU A 155 -52.14 21.06 8.29
CA GLU A 155 -51.04 21.79 8.93
C GLU A 155 -50.12 20.84 9.70
N LYS A 156 -50.69 20.00 10.57
CA LYS A 156 -49.94 19.00 11.33
C LYS A 156 -49.21 18.01 10.42
N ASP A 157 -49.91 17.44 9.43
CA ASP A 157 -49.33 16.45 8.51
C ASP A 157 -48.16 17.05 7.71
N ALA A 158 -48.30 18.29 7.22
CA ALA A 158 -47.24 19.00 6.50
C ALA A 158 -46.04 19.32 7.41
N ARG A 159 -46.29 19.70 8.66
CA ARG A 159 -45.24 19.96 9.66
C ARG A 159 -44.45 18.70 9.99
N GLU A 160 -45.12 17.59 10.29
CA GLU A 160 -44.44 16.32 10.56
C GLU A 160 -43.63 15.85 9.34
N ALA A 161 -44.17 16.04 8.14
CA ALA A 161 -43.45 15.75 6.90
C ALA A 161 -42.21 16.64 6.71
N ALA A 162 -42.29 17.93 7.04
CA ALA A 162 -41.16 18.86 7.01
C ALA A 162 -40.10 18.48 8.04
N ASP A 163 -40.49 18.18 9.28
CA ASP A 163 -39.59 17.81 10.38
C ASP A 163 -38.84 16.51 10.09
N ALA A 164 -39.53 15.49 9.56
CA ALA A 164 -38.88 14.26 9.11
C ALA A 164 -37.80 14.54 8.05
N ARG A 165 -38.06 15.44 7.10
CA ARG A 165 -37.11 15.77 6.02
C ARG A 165 -35.99 16.70 6.47
N ARG A 166 -36.21 17.55 7.48
CA ARG A 166 -35.15 18.34 8.14
C ARG A 166 -34.10 17.43 8.78
N LEU A 167 -34.52 16.32 9.41
CA LEU A 167 -33.59 15.35 9.98
C LEU A 167 -32.69 14.72 8.89
N TRP A 168 -33.28 14.36 7.75
CA TRP A 168 -32.54 13.78 6.63
C TRP A 168 -31.63 14.80 5.96
N LEU A 169 -32.09 16.06 5.83
CA LEU A 169 -31.29 17.17 5.34
C LEU A 169 -30.06 17.40 6.23
N ALA A 170 -30.24 17.44 7.54
CA ALA A 170 -29.15 17.63 8.48
C ALA A 170 -28.08 16.52 8.37
N GLU A 171 -28.50 15.28 8.13
CA GLU A 171 -27.55 14.17 7.92
C GLU A 171 -26.84 14.26 6.56
N ALA A 172 -27.55 14.66 5.51
CA ALA A 172 -26.97 14.89 4.19
C ALA A 172 -25.94 16.05 4.21
N GLU A 173 -26.23 17.12 4.95
CA GLU A 173 -25.31 18.25 5.15
C GLU A 173 -24.05 17.84 5.91
N LYS A 174 -24.17 16.99 6.94
CA LYS A 174 -23.01 16.42 7.63
C LYS A 174 -22.16 15.56 6.70
N SER A 175 -22.78 14.74 5.87
CA SER A 175 -22.08 13.93 4.85
C SER A 175 -21.35 14.82 3.84
N LEU A 176 -22.02 15.87 3.35
CA LEU A 176 -21.40 16.86 2.46
C LEU A 176 -20.20 17.56 3.12
N ALA A 177 -20.27 17.87 4.41
CA ALA A 177 -19.17 18.49 5.16
C ALA A 177 -17.93 17.59 5.33
N GLN A 178 -18.02 16.28 5.04
CA GLN A 178 -16.87 15.37 5.08
C GLN A 178 -15.94 15.54 3.86
N TYR A 179 -16.49 16.03 2.75
CA TYR A 179 -15.72 16.38 1.55
C TYR A 179 -14.91 17.66 1.80
N LYS A 180 -13.70 17.73 1.23
CA LYS A 180 -12.84 18.92 1.24
C LYS A 180 -13.01 19.68 -0.09
#